data_AF-A0A2M8N6R4-F1
#
_entry.id   AF-A0A2M8N6R4-F1
#
_cell.length_a   1.000
_cell.length_b   1.000
_cell.length_c   1.000
_cell.angle_alpha   90.00
_cell.angle_beta   90.00
_cell.angle_gamma   90.00
#
_symmetry.space_group_name_H-M   'P 1'
#
loop_
_entity.id
_entity.type
_entity.pdbx_description
1 polymer ?
#
loop_
_entity_poly.entity_id
_entity_poly.type
_entity_poly.pdbx_seq_one_letter_code
_entity_poly.pdbx_strand_id
1 'polypeptide(L)'
;HNHGLAPAYTEIRQNAASRRAPMSAEAYIYESIIYPGAYRVEGQMNNMPRNFGDRIPDDDLGHIIAYLAGVDSVSPMIETTPDPQPEVTQEPLTAETYAAEVEFLLSNADATRGEALLEQYGCNACHAGEAAGVVAPAHHDVAQVAAERRPPLSAAAYIYESIIHPNYFIVPGYAASMPTNYQDLISITDLGDIIAYLLGQE
;
A
#
# COMPACT_ATOMS: atom_id res chain seq x y z
N HIS A 1 -10.15 -23.52 24.14
CA HIS A 1 -9.15 -22.44 23.99
C HIS A 1 -8.50 -22.57 22.63
N ASN A 2 -9.04 -21.86 21.65
CA ASN A 2 -8.72 -22.00 20.23
C ASN A 2 -7.76 -20.88 19.81
N HIS A 3 -6.53 -20.88 20.36
CA HIS A 3 -5.54 -19.85 20.08
C HIS A 3 -4.64 -20.33 18.92
N GLY A 4 -4.94 -19.89 17.70
CA GLY A 4 -4.06 -20.10 16.55
C GLY A 4 -4.73 -20.38 15.20
N LEU A 5 -6.06 -20.54 15.15
CA LEU A 5 -6.77 -20.67 13.88
C LEU A 5 -7.15 -19.28 13.34
N ALA A 6 -7.05 -19.11 12.01
CA ALA A 6 -7.57 -17.94 11.32
C ALA A 6 -9.06 -17.74 11.67
N PRO A 7 -9.57 -16.49 11.67
CA PRO A 7 -10.95 -16.25 12.04
C PRO A 7 -11.86 -16.93 11.01
N ALA A 8 -13.02 -17.43 11.45
CA ALA A 8 -13.96 -18.01 10.51
C ALA A 8 -14.48 -16.93 9.54
N TYR A 9 -14.69 -17.26 8.27
CA TYR A 9 -15.24 -16.30 7.29
C TYR A 9 -16.60 -15.73 7.72
N THR A 10 -17.40 -16.50 8.46
CA THR A 10 -18.65 -16.02 9.08
C THR A 10 -18.41 -14.98 10.17
N GLU A 11 -17.34 -15.12 10.96
CA GLU A 11 -16.97 -14.12 11.97
C GLU A 11 -16.40 -12.86 11.33
N ILE A 12 -15.67 -12.99 10.21
CA ILE A 12 -15.20 -11.84 9.43
C ILE A 12 -16.40 -11.04 8.93
N ARG A 13 -17.37 -11.69 8.25
CA ARG A 13 -18.61 -11.05 7.78
C ARG A 13 -19.35 -10.28 8.87
N GLN A 14 -19.49 -10.89 10.05
CA GLN A 14 -20.28 -10.31 11.15
C GLN A 14 -19.58 -9.11 11.81
N ASN A 15 -18.25 -9.11 11.85
CA ASN A 15 -17.52 -8.16 12.68
C ASN A 15 -16.76 -7.11 11.87
N ALA A 16 -16.47 -7.32 10.58
CA ALA A 16 -15.61 -6.44 9.78
C ALA A 16 -15.99 -4.94 9.90
N ALA A 17 -17.26 -4.60 9.72
CA ALA A 17 -17.76 -3.22 9.85
C ALA A 17 -17.57 -2.61 11.25
N SER A 18 -17.53 -3.43 12.30
CA SER A 18 -17.39 -2.99 13.69
C SER A 18 -15.97 -3.11 14.24
N ARG A 19 -15.05 -3.74 13.50
CA ARG A 19 -13.68 -3.99 13.97
C ARG A 19 -12.84 -2.72 14.00
N ARG A 20 -13.12 -1.78 13.10
CA ARG A 20 -12.36 -0.54 12.97
C ARG A 20 -13.20 0.60 12.40
N ALA A 21 -13.94 1.30 13.24
CA ALA A 21 -14.57 2.56 12.85
C ALA A 21 -13.51 3.66 12.66
N PRO A 22 -13.65 4.55 11.66
CA PRO A 22 -14.82 4.79 10.81
C PRO A 22 -14.85 4.00 9.47
N MET A 23 -14.13 2.89 9.33
CA MET A 23 -14.03 2.16 8.05
C MET A 23 -15.27 1.30 7.74
N SER A 24 -15.53 1.05 6.44
CA SER A 24 -16.51 0.05 6.01
C SER A 24 -15.97 -1.38 6.21
N ALA A 25 -16.85 -2.39 6.11
CA ALA A 25 -16.44 -3.79 6.18
C ALA A 25 -15.46 -4.14 5.05
N GLU A 26 -15.73 -3.66 3.84
CA GLU A 26 -14.93 -3.88 2.64
C GLU A 26 -13.55 -3.25 2.78
N ALA A 27 -13.48 -2.01 3.27
CA ALA A 27 -12.22 -1.32 3.52
C ALA A 27 -11.39 -2.03 4.61
N TYR A 28 -12.03 -2.51 5.69
CA TYR A 28 -11.36 -3.30 6.72
C TYR A 28 -10.85 -4.65 6.20
N ILE A 29 -11.63 -5.34 5.35
CA ILE A 29 -11.23 -6.62 4.75
C ILE A 29 -10.09 -6.42 3.74
N TYR A 30 -10.18 -5.38 2.91
CA TYR A 30 -9.10 -4.99 1.99
C TYR A 30 -7.80 -4.71 2.75
N GLU A 31 -7.85 -3.84 3.78
CA GLU A 31 -6.69 -3.53 4.63
C GLU A 31 -6.14 -4.80 5.29
N SER A 32 -6.99 -5.73 5.75
CA SER A 32 -6.57 -6.98 6.36
C SER A 32 -5.90 -7.96 5.38
N ILE A 33 -6.23 -7.87 4.09
CA ILE A 33 -5.67 -8.71 3.02
C ILE A 33 -4.33 -8.15 2.51
N ILE A 34 -4.28 -6.84 2.28
CA ILE A 34 -3.10 -6.14 1.80
C ILE A 34 -2.07 -5.97 2.92
N TYR A 35 -2.54 -5.74 4.15
CA TYR A 35 -1.71 -5.51 5.33
C TYR A 35 -2.08 -6.45 6.49
N PRO A 36 -1.82 -7.76 6.37
CA PRO A 36 -2.22 -8.76 7.37
C PRO A 36 -1.58 -8.59 8.76
N GLY A 37 -0.62 -7.67 8.90
CA GLY A 37 -0.04 -7.26 10.17
C GLY A 37 -0.49 -5.91 10.72
N ALA A 38 -1.20 -5.09 9.94
CA ALA A 38 -1.62 -3.75 10.35
C ALA A 38 -2.65 -3.78 11.49
N TYR A 39 -3.52 -4.80 11.50
CA TYR A 39 -4.47 -5.02 12.58
C TYR A 39 -4.40 -6.46 13.09
N ARG A 40 -4.14 -6.62 14.39
CA ARG A 40 -4.01 -7.93 15.04
C ARG A 40 -5.11 -8.11 16.06
N VAL A 41 -5.87 -9.20 15.92
CA VAL A 41 -6.83 -9.62 16.95
C VAL A 41 -6.05 -10.13 18.17
N GLU A 42 -6.38 -9.62 19.35
CA GLU A 42 -5.76 -10.03 20.61
C GLU A 42 -5.90 -11.55 20.81
N GLY A 43 -4.77 -12.22 21.09
CA GLY A 43 -4.72 -13.68 21.22
C GLY A 43 -4.62 -14.46 19.90
N GLN A 44 -4.56 -13.78 18.74
CA GLN A 44 -4.41 -14.40 17.43
C GLN A 44 -3.00 -14.20 16.84
N MET A 45 -2.43 -15.28 16.29
CA MET A 45 -1.12 -15.26 15.64
C MET A 45 -1.25 -14.65 14.24
N ASN A 46 -0.29 -13.80 13.84
CA ASN A 46 -0.21 -13.30 12.48
C ASN A 46 0.44 -14.37 11.59
N ASN A 47 -0.38 -15.27 11.06
CA ASN A 47 0.03 -16.36 10.17
C ASN A 47 -0.35 -16.10 8.70
N MET A 48 -0.96 -14.95 8.41
CA MET A 48 -1.35 -14.58 7.06
C MET A 48 -0.11 -14.07 6.30
N PRO A 49 0.16 -14.56 5.07
CA PRO A 49 1.34 -14.16 4.29
C PRO A 49 1.34 -12.64 4.06
N ARG A 50 2.48 -11.96 4.28
CA ARG A 50 2.56 -10.49 4.13
C ARG A 50 2.30 -9.98 2.72
N ASN A 51 2.61 -10.80 1.71
CA ASN A 51 2.36 -10.56 0.29
C ASN A 51 1.12 -11.32 -0.22
N PHE A 52 0.10 -11.49 0.61
CA PHE A 52 -1.11 -12.20 0.18
C PHE A 52 -1.85 -11.42 -0.92
N GLY A 53 -1.90 -10.09 -0.83
CA GLY A 53 -2.44 -9.21 -1.87
C GLY A 53 -1.80 -9.41 -3.25
N ASP A 54 -0.46 -9.48 -3.32
CA ASP A 54 0.29 -9.64 -4.58
C ASP A 54 0.04 -10.96 -5.33
N ARG A 55 -0.61 -11.94 -4.67
CA ARG A 55 -0.90 -13.26 -5.23
C ARG A 55 -2.34 -13.38 -5.72
N ILE A 56 -3.12 -12.32 -5.56
CA ILE A 56 -4.53 -12.27 -5.92
C ILE A 56 -4.66 -11.26 -7.06
N PRO A 57 -5.10 -11.68 -8.26
CA PRO A 57 -5.49 -10.74 -9.31
C PRO A 57 -6.52 -9.73 -8.80
N ASP A 58 -6.48 -8.47 -9.24
CA ASP A 58 -7.36 -7.42 -8.73
C ASP A 58 -8.86 -7.76 -8.83
N ASP A 59 -9.25 -8.42 -9.93
CA ASP A 59 -10.62 -8.95 -10.12
C ASP A 59 -11.00 -9.98 -9.04
N ASP A 60 -10.08 -10.88 -8.69
CA ASP A 60 -10.28 -11.89 -7.65
C ASP A 60 -10.34 -11.25 -6.26
N LEU A 61 -9.58 -10.16 -6.03
CA LEU A 61 -9.56 -9.45 -4.76
C LEU A 61 -10.94 -8.84 -4.46
N GLY A 62 -11.55 -8.19 -5.45
CA GLY A 62 -12.91 -7.65 -5.34
C GLY A 62 -13.94 -8.73 -5.01
N HIS A 63 -13.85 -9.90 -5.66
CA HIS A 63 -14.73 -11.04 -5.39
C HIS A 63 -14.53 -11.64 -3.99
N ILE A 64 -13.28 -11.74 -3.53
CA ILE A 64 -12.95 -12.21 -2.18
C ILE A 64 -13.50 -11.24 -1.13
N ILE A 65 -13.32 -9.93 -1.33
CA ILE A 65 -13.85 -8.90 -0.43
C ILE A 65 -15.37 -8.98 -0.39
N ALA A 66 -16.04 -9.08 -1.53
CA ALA A 66 -17.49 -9.22 -1.60
C ALA A 66 -18.01 -10.45 -0.84
N TYR A 67 -17.36 -11.61 -1.05
CA TYR A 67 -17.70 -12.85 -0.36
C TYR A 67 -17.47 -12.79 1.16
N LEU A 68 -16.42 -12.10 1.59
CA LEU A 68 -16.05 -11.90 3.00
C LEU A 68 -16.86 -10.78 3.68
N ALA A 69 -17.38 -9.82 2.92
CA ALA A 69 -18.32 -8.80 3.40
C ALA A 69 -19.76 -9.33 3.45
N GLY A 70 -20.05 -10.43 2.75
CA GLY A 70 -21.37 -11.05 2.73
C GLY A 70 -22.36 -10.33 1.82
N VAL A 71 -21.87 -9.64 0.78
CA VAL A 71 -22.73 -9.04 -0.24
C VAL A 71 -23.11 -10.10 -1.27
N ASP A 72 -24.38 -10.52 -1.26
CA ASP A 72 -24.93 -11.45 -2.25
C ASP A 72 -25.16 -10.73 -3.58
N SER A 73 -24.10 -10.53 -4.37
CA SER A 73 -24.22 -10.06 -5.76
C SER A 73 -23.01 -10.47 -6.60
N VAL A 74 -23.03 -11.71 -7.09
CA VAL A 74 -22.33 -12.10 -8.32
C VAL A 74 -23.32 -12.77 -9.26
N SER A 75 -23.74 -12.04 -10.30
CA SER A 75 -24.39 -12.64 -11.48
C SER A 75 -23.42 -13.59 -12.18
N PRO A 76 -23.87 -14.75 -12.69
CA PRO A 76 -22.95 -15.78 -13.17
C PRO A 76 -22.51 -15.57 -14.63
N MET A 77 -21.22 -15.86 -14.86
CA MET A 77 -20.58 -16.41 -16.06
C MET A 77 -20.39 -15.51 -17.31
N ILE A 78 -19.12 -15.31 -17.69
CA ILE A 78 -18.66 -15.64 -19.04
C ILE A 78 -17.44 -16.56 -18.95
N GLU A 79 -17.59 -17.72 -19.57
CA GLU A 79 -16.57 -18.72 -19.87
C GLU A 79 -15.95 -18.36 -21.23
N THR A 80 -14.65 -18.09 -21.30
CA THR A 80 -13.90 -18.12 -22.57
C THR A 80 -12.49 -18.66 -22.35
N THR A 81 -12.18 -19.69 -23.15
CA THR A 81 -10.90 -20.26 -23.65
C THR A 81 -9.55 -19.63 -23.24
N PRO A 82 -8.44 -20.41 -23.22
CA PRO A 82 -7.13 -19.91 -22.83
C PRO A 82 -6.58 -18.92 -23.87
N ASP A 83 -6.76 -17.63 -23.60
CA ASP A 83 -6.15 -16.47 -24.27
C ASP A 83 -4.73 -16.23 -23.70
N PRO A 84 -3.83 -15.53 -24.42
CA PRO A 84 -2.47 -15.29 -23.96
C PRO A 84 -2.52 -14.47 -22.68
N GLN A 85 -1.56 -14.72 -21.79
CA GLN A 85 -1.37 -14.06 -20.50
C GLN A 85 -1.84 -12.59 -20.56
N PRO A 86 -2.81 -12.18 -19.73
CA PRO A 86 -3.33 -10.83 -19.79
C PRO A 86 -2.18 -9.87 -19.48
N GLU A 87 -1.92 -8.97 -20.42
CA GLU A 87 -1.21 -7.74 -20.12
C GLU A 87 -2.02 -7.05 -19.02
N VAL A 88 -1.48 -6.98 -17.80
CA VAL A 88 -2.12 -6.31 -16.67
C VAL A 88 -2.31 -4.85 -17.07
N THR A 89 -3.48 -4.54 -17.59
CA THR A 89 -3.90 -3.18 -17.87
C THR A 89 -4.30 -2.62 -16.52
N GLN A 90 -3.32 -2.09 -15.79
CA GLN A 90 -3.56 -1.33 -14.57
C GLN A 90 -4.65 -0.30 -14.89
N GLU A 91 -5.68 -0.25 -14.05
CA GLU A 91 -6.72 0.78 -14.19
C GLU A 91 -6.04 2.16 -14.34
N PRO A 92 -6.57 3.04 -15.20
CA PRO A 92 -5.96 4.33 -15.43
C PRO A 92 -5.86 5.08 -14.11
N LEU A 93 -4.65 5.57 -13.78
CA LEU A 93 -4.43 6.40 -12.61
C LEU A 93 -5.40 7.60 -12.62
N THR A 94 -5.98 7.89 -11.46
CA THR A 94 -6.82 9.05 -11.24
C THR A 94 -6.26 9.89 -10.09
N ALA A 95 -6.77 11.11 -9.92
CA ALA A 95 -6.39 11.94 -8.77
C ALA A 95 -6.79 11.32 -7.42
N GLU A 96 -7.71 10.35 -7.43
CA GLU A 96 -8.20 9.63 -6.26
C GLU A 96 -7.41 8.34 -5.99
N THR A 97 -6.53 7.93 -6.91
CA THR A 97 -5.67 6.77 -6.71
C THR A 97 -4.78 6.97 -5.47
N TYR A 98 -4.85 6.00 -4.55
CA TYR A 98 -4.21 6.01 -3.22
C TYR A 98 -4.70 7.09 -2.23
N ALA A 99 -5.75 7.85 -2.55
CA ALA A 99 -6.17 8.99 -1.73
C ALA A 99 -6.60 8.56 -0.31
N ALA A 100 -7.30 7.44 -0.18
CA ALA A 100 -7.74 6.93 1.12
C ALA A 100 -6.57 6.45 1.99
N GLU A 101 -5.60 5.77 1.37
CA GLU A 101 -4.40 5.27 2.02
C GLU A 101 -3.56 6.42 2.55
N VAL A 102 -3.28 7.43 1.71
CA VAL A 102 -2.43 8.56 2.13
C VAL A 102 -3.13 9.46 3.14
N GLU A 103 -4.44 9.66 3.05
CA GLU A 103 -5.20 10.41 4.07
C GLU A 103 -5.11 9.72 5.44
N PHE A 104 -5.28 8.39 5.45
CA PHE A 104 -5.15 7.60 6.66
C PHE A 104 -3.72 7.66 7.25
N LEU A 105 -2.70 7.48 6.41
CA LEU A 105 -1.29 7.53 6.81
C LEU A 105 -0.92 8.89 7.40
N LEU A 106 -1.26 9.98 6.71
CA LEU A 106 -0.93 11.35 7.12
C LEU A 106 -1.70 11.79 8.37
N SER A 107 -2.95 11.36 8.54
CA SER A 107 -3.75 11.66 9.74
C SER A 107 -3.14 11.09 11.04
N ASN A 108 -2.25 10.10 10.92
CA ASN A 108 -1.60 9.43 12.05
C ASN A 108 -0.08 9.64 12.07
N ALA A 109 0.45 10.48 11.17
CA ALA A 109 1.89 10.64 11.00
C ALA A 109 2.51 11.63 11.99
N ASP A 110 3.74 11.33 12.40
CA ASP A 110 4.66 12.22 13.09
C ASP A 110 5.89 12.46 12.21
N ALA A 111 5.85 13.56 11.45
CA ALA A 111 6.95 13.94 10.55
C ALA A 111 8.30 14.10 11.28
N THR A 112 8.32 14.35 12.59
CA THR A 112 9.58 14.52 13.34
C THR A 112 10.39 13.22 13.44
N ARG A 113 9.75 12.07 13.20
CA ARG A 113 10.42 10.76 13.17
C ARG A 113 11.03 10.42 11.81
N GLY A 114 10.59 11.08 10.73
CA GLY A 114 10.89 10.66 9.37
C GLY A 114 12.38 10.67 9.01
N GLU A 115 13.16 11.65 9.48
CA GLU A 115 14.60 11.71 9.22
C GLU A 115 15.33 10.44 9.70
N ALA A 116 15.05 10.03 10.95
CA ALA A 116 15.64 8.83 11.54
C ALA A 116 15.15 7.55 10.83
N LEU A 117 13.91 7.54 10.34
CA LEU A 117 13.35 6.40 9.59
C LEU A 117 13.99 6.26 8.21
N LEU A 118 14.28 7.36 7.50
CA LEU A 118 15.01 7.32 6.23
C LEU A 118 16.42 6.74 6.38
N GLU A 119 17.08 6.98 7.53
CA GLU A 119 18.33 6.32 7.87
C GLU A 119 18.11 4.83 8.20
N GLN A 120 17.13 4.52 9.07
CA GLN A 120 16.81 3.16 9.51
C GLN A 120 16.50 2.21 8.34
N TYR A 121 15.74 2.68 7.36
CA TYR A 121 15.36 1.89 6.17
C TYR A 121 16.35 2.02 5.00
N GLY A 122 17.46 2.74 5.21
CA GLY A 122 18.57 2.84 4.25
C GLY A 122 18.29 3.74 3.04
N CYS A 123 17.23 4.54 3.05
CA CYS A 123 16.88 5.46 1.96
C CYS A 123 18.01 6.45 1.66
N ASN A 124 18.68 6.93 2.71
CA ASN A 124 19.77 7.90 2.61
C ASN A 124 21.01 7.39 1.85
N ALA A 125 21.17 6.07 1.70
CA ALA A 125 22.30 5.52 0.94
C ALA A 125 22.28 5.92 -0.54
N CYS A 126 21.11 6.23 -1.10
CA CYS A 126 20.94 6.61 -2.50
C CYS A 126 20.34 8.01 -2.70
N HIS A 127 19.44 8.44 -1.80
CA HIS A 127 18.65 9.66 -1.97
C HIS A 127 19.19 10.89 -1.22
N ALA A 128 20.31 10.74 -0.48
CA ALA A 128 20.96 11.81 0.28
C ALA A 128 22.46 11.94 -0.05
N GLY A 129 23.08 13.03 0.39
CA GLY A 129 24.52 13.29 0.22
C GLY A 129 24.95 13.36 -1.25
N GLU A 130 26.14 12.86 -1.55
CA GLU A 130 26.72 12.87 -2.90
C GLU A 130 26.04 11.89 -3.88
N ALA A 131 25.33 10.89 -3.35
CA ALA A 131 24.57 9.94 -4.17
C ALA A 131 23.25 10.53 -4.68
N ALA A 132 22.69 11.51 -3.95
CA ALA A 132 21.46 12.19 -4.33
C ALA A 132 21.60 12.92 -5.66
N GLY A 133 20.64 12.72 -6.56
CA GLY A 133 20.67 13.26 -7.91
C GLY A 133 21.54 12.45 -8.88
N VAL A 134 22.39 11.55 -8.41
CA VAL A 134 23.30 10.73 -9.23
C VAL A 134 22.80 9.27 -9.32
N VAL A 135 22.60 8.64 -8.16
CA VAL A 135 22.17 7.22 -8.05
C VAL A 135 20.65 7.13 -8.00
N ALA A 136 20.02 8.03 -7.25
CA ALA A 136 18.57 8.15 -7.15
C ALA A 136 18.18 9.64 -7.05
N PRO A 137 16.90 10.00 -7.33
CA PRO A 137 16.42 11.36 -7.15
C PRO A 137 16.65 11.82 -5.70
N ALA A 138 17.02 13.09 -5.49
CA ALA A 138 17.21 13.58 -4.13
C ALA A 138 15.89 13.65 -3.33
N HIS A 139 15.98 13.57 -2.00
CA HIS A 139 14.84 13.81 -1.11
C HIS A 139 14.41 15.29 -1.09
N HIS A 140 15.36 16.24 -1.20
CA HIS A 140 15.03 17.67 -1.27
C HIS A 140 14.19 17.96 -2.52
N ASP A 141 13.34 18.98 -2.44
CA ASP A 141 12.36 19.37 -3.46
C ASP A 141 11.31 18.30 -3.83
N VAL A 142 11.33 17.08 -3.25
CA VAL A 142 10.41 16.01 -3.67
C VAL A 142 8.96 16.42 -3.50
N ALA A 143 8.64 17.20 -2.46
CA ALA A 143 7.31 17.72 -2.21
C ALA A 143 6.79 18.60 -3.36
N GLN A 144 7.68 19.39 -3.97
CA GLN A 144 7.35 20.35 -5.03
C GLN A 144 7.14 19.64 -6.38
N VAL A 145 7.94 18.61 -6.66
CA VAL A 145 7.94 17.96 -7.98
C VAL A 145 7.10 16.69 -8.05
N ALA A 146 6.74 16.08 -6.92
CA ALA A 146 6.08 14.78 -6.86
C ALA A 146 4.78 14.72 -7.69
N ALA A 147 3.89 15.70 -7.55
CA ALA A 147 2.63 15.74 -8.29
C ALA A 147 2.82 15.92 -9.80
N GLU A 148 3.91 16.56 -10.23
CA GLU A 148 4.22 16.78 -11.64
C GLU A 148 4.92 15.58 -12.29
N ARG A 149 5.58 14.74 -11.48
CA ARG A 149 6.30 13.55 -11.97
C ARG A 149 5.35 12.48 -12.50
N ARG A 150 4.21 12.27 -11.85
CA ARG A 150 3.23 11.26 -12.26
C ARG A 150 1.79 11.76 -12.12
N PRO A 151 1.37 12.71 -12.97
CA PRO A 151 -0.03 13.10 -13.03
C PRO A 151 -0.90 11.89 -13.40
N PRO A 152 -2.11 11.75 -12.84
CA PRO A 152 -2.81 12.74 -12.02
C PRO A 152 -2.61 12.59 -10.50
N LEU A 153 -1.61 11.84 -10.03
CA LEU A 153 -1.42 11.60 -8.59
C LEU A 153 -1.12 12.89 -7.81
N SER A 154 -1.59 12.94 -6.56
CA SER A 154 -1.12 13.94 -5.60
C SER A 154 0.34 13.67 -5.20
N ALA A 155 1.01 14.66 -4.59
CA ALA A 155 2.38 14.48 -4.11
C ALA A 155 2.51 13.32 -3.11
N ALA A 156 1.57 13.23 -2.17
CA ALA A 156 1.54 12.14 -1.18
C ALA A 156 1.31 10.78 -1.85
N ALA A 157 0.38 10.69 -2.80
CA ALA A 157 0.09 9.46 -3.53
C ALA A 157 1.29 9.01 -4.39
N TYR A 158 2.00 9.94 -5.01
CA TYR A 158 3.23 9.66 -5.74
C TYR A 158 4.32 9.11 -4.81
N ILE A 159 4.54 9.72 -3.64
CA ILE A 159 5.57 9.26 -2.69
C ILE A 159 5.20 7.86 -2.16
N TYR A 160 3.93 7.63 -1.83
CA TYR A 160 3.42 6.32 -1.43
C TYR A 160 3.66 5.26 -2.52
N GLU A 161 3.26 5.52 -3.77
CA GLU A 161 3.47 4.59 -4.90
C GLU A 161 4.97 4.35 -5.13
N SER A 162 5.79 5.41 -5.03
CA SER A 162 7.24 5.29 -5.19
C SER A 162 7.90 4.40 -4.13
N ILE A 163 7.34 4.32 -2.92
CA ILE A 163 7.87 3.49 -1.83
C ILE A 163 7.34 2.05 -1.92
N ILE A 164 6.05 1.88 -2.15
CA ILE A 164 5.36 0.58 -2.12
C ILE A 164 5.46 -0.15 -3.46
N HIS A 165 5.43 0.60 -4.57
CA HIS A 165 5.52 0.09 -5.93
C HIS A 165 6.61 0.84 -6.74
N PRO A 166 7.89 0.80 -6.31
CA PRO A 166 8.96 1.65 -6.88
C PRO A 166 9.20 1.48 -8.39
N ASN A 167 8.78 0.35 -8.97
CA ASN A 167 8.95 0.07 -10.40
C ASN A 167 7.76 0.51 -11.26
N TYR A 168 6.66 1.00 -10.67
CA TYR A 168 5.52 1.51 -11.42
C TYR A 168 5.86 2.84 -12.10
N PHE A 169 6.75 3.62 -11.50
CA PHE A 169 7.32 4.82 -12.09
C PHE A 169 8.79 4.98 -11.76
N ILE A 170 9.62 4.99 -12.80
CA ILE A 170 11.04 5.29 -12.66
C ILE A 170 11.26 6.69 -13.23
N VAL A 171 11.81 7.58 -12.40
CA VAL A 171 12.15 8.94 -12.84
C VAL A 171 13.13 8.85 -14.02
N PRO A 172 12.90 9.55 -15.14
CA PRO A 172 13.78 9.50 -16.30
C PRO A 172 15.24 9.77 -15.93
N GLY A 173 16.15 8.90 -16.38
CA GLY A 173 17.58 8.99 -16.10
C GLY A 173 18.06 8.13 -14.93
N TYR A 174 17.16 7.51 -14.16
CA TYR A 174 17.51 6.59 -13.07
C TYR A 174 17.22 5.13 -13.42
N ALA A 175 17.87 4.21 -12.70
CA ALA A 175 17.65 2.78 -12.83
C ALA A 175 16.59 2.27 -11.84
N ALA A 176 15.92 1.15 -12.18
CA ALA A 176 15.05 0.41 -11.28
C ALA A 176 15.87 -0.29 -10.18
N SER A 177 16.30 0.46 -9.16
CA SER A 177 17.21 -0.03 -8.11
C SER A 177 16.68 0.15 -6.70
N MET A 178 15.51 0.78 -6.53
CA MET A 178 14.88 0.90 -5.21
C MET A 178 14.34 -0.48 -4.76
N PRO A 179 14.57 -0.89 -3.49
CA PRO A 179 14.07 -2.16 -2.97
C PRO A 179 12.55 -2.32 -3.12
N THR A 180 12.11 -3.47 -3.63
CA THR A 180 10.68 -3.75 -3.91
C THR A 180 9.93 -4.39 -2.75
N ASN A 181 10.57 -4.49 -1.58
CA ASN A 181 10.04 -5.20 -0.41
C ASN A 181 9.73 -4.27 0.76
N TYR A 182 9.68 -2.95 0.54
CA TYR A 182 9.40 -1.99 1.62
C TYR A 182 8.01 -2.19 2.24
N GLN A 183 7.03 -2.66 1.48
CA GLN A 183 5.72 -3.09 1.98
C GLN A 183 5.80 -4.17 3.09
N ASP A 184 6.86 -4.99 3.08
CA ASP A 184 7.09 -6.04 4.09
C ASP A 184 7.92 -5.56 5.28
N LEU A 185 8.68 -4.48 5.10
CA LEU A 185 9.70 -4.00 6.05
C LEU A 185 9.24 -2.77 6.85
N ILE A 186 8.52 -1.87 6.20
CA ILE A 186 8.09 -0.60 6.79
C ILE A 186 6.73 -0.82 7.44
N SER A 187 6.58 -0.41 8.70
CA SER A 187 5.28 -0.46 9.36
C SER A 187 4.36 0.64 8.80
N ILE A 188 3.05 0.46 8.87
CA ILE A 188 2.10 1.47 8.38
C ILE A 188 2.30 2.84 9.06
N THR A 189 2.67 2.84 10.34
CA THR A 189 2.99 4.07 11.08
C THR A 189 4.27 4.71 10.56
N ASP A 190 5.35 3.94 10.42
CA ASP A 190 6.62 4.48 9.94
C ASP A 190 6.51 4.96 8.48
N LEU A 191 5.68 4.31 7.66
CA LEU A 191 5.40 4.75 6.30
C LEU A 191 4.72 6.12 6.28
N GLY A 192 3.74 6.34 7.15
CA GLY A 192 3.08 7.64 7.30
C GLY A 192 4.06 8.73 7.73
N ASP A 193 4.90 8.44 8.72
CA ASP A 193 5.94 9.36 9.23
C ASP A 193 6.95 9.74 8.14
N ILE A 194 7.39 8.76 7.34
CA ILE A 194 8.29 8.97 6.19
C ILE A 194 7.62 9.86 5.14
N ILE A 195 6.38 9.55 4.73
CA ILE A 195 5.66 10.34 3.71
C ILE A 195 5.47 11.77 4.21
N ALA A 196 5.03 11.96 5.46
CA ALA A 196 4.83 13.27 6.04
C ALA A 196 6.14 14.08 6.10
N TYR A 197 7.25 13.45 6.46
CA TYR A 197 8.56 14.09 6.46
C TYR A 197 9.03 14.48 5.04
N LEU A 198 8.88 13.59 4.06
CA LEU A 198 9.25 13.84 2.66
C LEU A 198 8.42 14.97 2.03
N LEU A 199 7.14 15.08 2.39
CA LEU A 199 6.29 16.21 1.99
C LEU A 199 6.73 17.55 2.58
N GLY A 200 7.55 17.53 3.65
CA GLY A 200 8.18 18.72 4.21
C GLY A 200 9.57 19.02 3.67
N GLN A 201 10.10 18.21 2.73
CA GLN A 201 11.41 18.45 2.12
C GLN A 201 11.26 19.38 0.90
N GLU A 202 11.57 20.65 1.13
CA GLU A 202 11.79 21.68 0.11
C GLU A 202 13.28 21.81 -0.27
#